data_AF-A0A964GZH8-F1
#
_entry.id   AF-A0A964GZH8-F1
#
_cell.length_a   1.000
_cell.length_b   1.000
_cell.length_c   1.000
_cell.angle_alpha   90.00
_cell.angle_beta   90.00
_cell.angle_gamma   90.00
#
_symmetry.space_group_name_H-M   'P 1'
#
loop_
_entity.id
_entity.type
_entity.pdbx_description
1 polymer ?
#
loop_
_entity_poly.entity_id
_entity_poly.type
_entity_poly.pdbx_seq_one_letter_code
_entity_poly.pdbx_strand_id
1 'polypeptide(L)'
;MLAMTPDAPKPRPPASDATAAPDTAAGPHPREPALNAWLVETRGIDRPRRIVRVDDERILVSKFEPGFAARLHELLDLMPELFDEASVVAAYEARASAAPPETPRTAAWHDAMHTVLRAAGERHAIPDLRQAEVRTGIDSVYAVLDSVLWSTPTVGDGGYEPARGEISAYRDGLDRLEPTADLFTRHYGEFDGRDVVNHCPGASFARLMLEQAWRACTGTAPPA
;
A
#
# COMPACT_ATOMS: atom_id res chain seq x y z
N MET A 1 -43.28 5.18 0.04
CA MET A 1 -42.47 5.39 1.26
C MET A 1 -42.00 4.02 1.74
N LEU A 2 -40.82 3.59 1.29
CA LEU A 2 -40.18 2.35 1.74
C LEU A 2 -39.00 2.77 2.62
N ALA A 3 -39.02 2.34 3.87
CA ALA A 3 -38.00 2.66 4.86
C ALA A 3 -36.67 2.01 4.47
N MET A 4 -35.62 2.81 4.33
CA MET A 4 -34.25 2.35 4.21
C MET A 4 -33.77 1.97 5.61
N THR A 5 -33.60 0.68 5.85
CA THR A 5 -32.84 0.15 6.98
C THR A 5 -31.39 0.63 6.87
N PRO A 6 -30.75 1.13 7.93
CA PRO A 6 -29.33 1.46 7.88
C PRO A 6 -28.52 0.18 7.67
N ASP A 7 -27.65 0.22 6.67
CA ASP A 7 -26.73 -0.86 6.30
C ASP A 7 -25.85 -1.22 7.51
N ALA A 8 -25.68 -2.51 7.74
CA ALA A 8 -24.84 -3.04 8.81
C ALA A 8 -23.38 -2.57 8.63
N PRO A 9 -22.60 -2.39 9.71
CA PRO A 9 -21.18 -2.06 9.59
C PRO A 9 -20.45 -3.10 8.75
N LYS A 10 -19.90 -2.66 7.62
CA LYS A 10 -19.11 -3.47 6.69
C LYS A 10 -17.84 -4.01 7.37
N PRO A 11 -17.34 -5.19 6.94
CA PRO A 11 -16.29 -5.90 7.65
C PRO A 11 -14.99 -5.09 7.66
N ARG A 12 -14.38 -5.01 8.84
CA ARG A 12 -12.98 -4.62 9.04
C ARG A 12 -12.12 -5.44 8.06
N PRO A 13 -11.08 -4.89 7.43
CA PRO A 13 -10.10 -5.73 6.74
C PRO A 13 -9.67 -6.82 7.73
N PRO A 14 -9.61 -8.10 7.30
CA PRO A 14 -9.17 -9.15 8.20
C PRO A 14 -7.85 -8.71 8.82
N ALA A 15 -7.74 -8.84 10.15
CA ALA A 15 -6.43 -8.81 10.78
C ALA A 15 -5.56 -9.76 9.94
N SER A 16 -4.46 -9.23 9.40
CA SER A 16 -3.58 -9.97 8.51
C SER A 16 -3.24 -11.33 9.13
N ASP A 17 -3.93 -12.39 8.68
CA ASP A 17 -3.62 -13.78 9.01
C ASP A 17 -2.43 -14.30 8.20
N ALA A 18 -1.62 -13.40 7.60
CA ALA A 18 -0.21 -13.66 7.45
C ALA A 18 0.38 -13.72 8.87
N THR A 19 0.24 -14.91 9.48
CA THR A 19 0.95 -15.41 10.66
C THR A 19 1.73 -14.28 11.31
N ALA A 20 1.11 -13.65 12.31
CA ALA A 20 1.72 -12.65 13.16
C ALA A 20 3.02 -13.23 13.74
N ALA A 21 4.10 -13.13 12.97
CA ALA A 21 5.43 -13.26 13.49
C ALA A 21 5.50 -12.03 14.39
N PRO A 22 5.53 -12.22 15.71
CA PRO A 22 5.61 -11.09 16.59
C PRO A 22 6.86 -10.34 16.13
N ASP A 23 6.71 -9.05 15.85
CA ASP A 23 7.82 -8.10 15.78
C ASP A 23 8.37 -8.00 17.20
N THR A 24 8.91 -9.13 17.66
CA THR A 24 9.23 -9.40 19.05
C THR A 24 10.43 -8.52 19.33
N ALA A 25 10.36 -7.83 20.45
CA ALA A 25 11.40 -7.00 21.02
C ALA A 25 12.69 -7.78 21.38
N ALA A 26 12.95 -8.93 20.75
CA ALA A 26 14.22 -9.62 20.80
C ALA A 26 15.24 -8.82 19.98
N GLY A 27 16.43 -8.64 20.54
CA GLY A 27 17.53 -7.93 19.89
C GLY A 27 17.94 -8.50 18.53
N PRO A 28 18.93 -7.90 17.87
CA PRO A 28 19.34 -8.25 16.51
C PRO A 28 19.57 -9.77 16.37
N HIS A 29 19.02 -10.35 15.31
CA HIS A 29 19.15 -11.79 15.07
C HIS A 29 20.64 -12.15 14.87
N PRO A 30 21.17 -13.25 15.42
CA PRO A 30 22.62 -13.56 15.40
C PRO A 30 23.25 -13.59 14.00
N ARG A 31 22.45 -13.87 12.97
CA ARG A 31 22.89 -13.91 11.56
C ARG A 31 22.87 -12.56 10.85
N GLU A 32 22.31 -11.51 11.45
CA GLU A 32 22.22 -10.17 10.82
C GLU A 32 23.57 -9.61 10.40
N PRO A 33 24.67 -9.69 11.17
CA PRO A 33 25.95 -9.15 10.72
C PRO A 33 26.46 -9.82 9.43
N ALA A 34 26.39 -11.15 9.36
CA ALA A 34 26.81 -11.91 8.19
C ALA A 34 25.92 -11.64 6.97
N LEU A 35 24.59 -11.58 7.17
CA LEU A 35 23.64 -11.25 6.11
C LEU A 35 23.86 -9.83 5.58
N ASN A 36 24.13 -8.85 6.44
CA ASN A 36 24.38 -7.48 6.02
C ASN A 36 25.70 -7.34 5.26
N ALA A 37 26.76 -8.05 5.68
CA ALA A 37 28.00 -8.11 4.93
C ALA A 37 27.77 -8.69 3.52
N TRP A 38 27.04 -9.81 3.42
CA TRP A 38 26.65 -10.39 2.14
C TRP A 38 25.82 -9.43 1.27
N LEU A 39 24.86 -8.69 1.84
CA LEU A 39 24.05 -7.69 1.12
C LEU A 39 24.91 -6.55 0.56
N VAL A 40 25.91 -6.10 1.31
CA VAL A 40 26.86 -5.08 0.86
C VAL A 40 27.71 -5.62 -0.29
N GLU A 41 28.34 -6.78 -0.08
CA GLU A 41 29.31 -7.36 -1.03
C GLU A 41 28.67 -7.80 -2.34
N THR A 42 27.49 -8.44 -2.28
CA THR A 42 26.88 -9.07 -3.46
C THR A 42 25.82 -8.20 -4.13
N ARG A 43 25.18 -7.29 -3.38
CA ARG A 43 24.04 -6.47 -3.88
C ARG A 43 24.27 -4.97 -3.81
N GLY A 44 25.39 -4.51 -3.24
CA GLY A 44 25.67 -3.08 -3.07
C GLY A 44 24.67 -2.38 -2.15
N ILE A 45 24.05 -3.10 -1.22
CA ILE A 45 23.08 -2.54 -0.29
C ILE A 45 23.82 -2.14 0.98
N ASP A 46 24.14 -0.86 1.08
CA ASP A 46 24.90 -0.23 2.17
C ASP A 46 24.07 -0.01 3.46
N ARG A 47 22.75 0.20 3.30
CA ARG A 47 21.84 0.35 4.43
C ARG A 47 21.47 -1.02 5.02
N PRO A 48 21.57 -1.20 6.35
CA PRO A 48 21.31 -2.48 6.97
C PRO A 48 19.87 -2.95 6.77
N ARG A 49 19.69 -4.27 6.81
CA ARG A 49 18.41 -4.97 6.84
C ARG A 49 18.36 -5.83 8.12
N ARG A 50 17.25 -5.72 8.83
CA ARG A 50 16.94 -6.51 10.02
C ARG A 50 16.26 -7.81 9.61
N ILE A 51 16.58 -8.92 10.25
CA ILE A 51 15.85 -10.17 10.02
C ILE A 51 14.56 -10.12 10.83
N VAL A 52 13.43 -10.29 10.15
CA VAL A 52 12.08 -10.31 10.76
C VAL A 52 11.64 -11.73 11.04
N ARG A 53 11.93 -12.66 10.12
CA ARG A 53 11.58 -14.06 10.23
C ARG A 53 12.59 -14.91 9.46
N VAL A 54 12.85 -16.11 9.96
CA VAL A 54 13.57 -17.17 9.25
C VAL A 54 12.71 -18.40 9.29
N ASP A 55 12.50 -19.01 8.14
CA ASP A 55 11.92 -20.35 8.00
C ASP A 55 12.87 -21.25 7.22
N ASP A 56 12.41 -22.45 6.83
CA ASP A 56 13.26 -23.44 6.16
C ASP A 56 13.64 -23.01 4.74
N GLU A 57 12.82 -22.16 4.10
CA GLU A 57 12.99 -21.76 2.69
C GLU A 57 13.47 -20.31 2.56
N ARG A 58 13.15 -19.44 3.51
CA ARG A 58 13.26 -17.98 3.36
C ARG A 58 13.76 -17.25 4.60
N ILE A 59 14.40 -16.12 4.36
CA ILE A 59 14.76 -15.09 5.33
C ILE A 59 14.02 -13.81 4.95
N LEU A 60 13.04 -13.43 5.78
CA LEU A 60 12.36 -12.15 5.62
C LEU A 60 13.18 -11.05 6.30
N VAL A 61 13.50 -10.01 5.55
CA VAL A 61 14.29 -8.88 6.04
C VAL A 61 13.56 -7.56 5.88
N SER A 62 13.69 -6.64 6.82
CA SER A 62 13.09 -5.31 6.73
C SER A 62 14.13 -4.22 6.79
N LYS A 63 13.88 -3.12 6.06
CA LYS A 63 14.61 -1.86 6.19
C LYS A 63 14.14 -1.03 7.39
N PHE A 64 13.04 -1.41 8.02
CA PHE A 64 12.41 -0.65 9.10
C PHE A 64 12.91 -1.13 10.48
N GLU A 65 13.04 -0.17 11.37
CA GLU A 65 13.35 -0.39 12.78
C GLU A 65 12.27 -1.19 13.51
N PRO A 66 12.60 -1.86 14.63
CA PRO A 66 11.62 -2.56 15.45
C PRO A 66 10.44 -1.67 15.87
N GLY A 67 9.23 -2.22 15.81
CA GLY A 67 8.01 -1.52 16.22
C GLY A 67 7.50 -0.48 15.21
N PHE A 68 8.19 -0.27 14.09
CA PHE A 68 7.68 0.59 13.01
C PHE A 68 6.31 0.10 12.50
N ALA A 69 6.16 -1.21 12.28
CA ALA A 69 4.93 -1.78 11.77
C ALA A 69 3.74 -1.54 12.71
N ALA A 70 3.92 -1.79 14.01
CA ALA A 70 2.90 -1.53 15.02
C ALA A 70 2.50 -0.05 15.06
N ARG A 71 3.47 0.87 15.10
CA ARG A 71 3.21 2.32 15.09
C ARG A 71 2.57 2.81 13.79
N LEU A 72 2.87 2.16 12.66
CA LEU A 72 2.22 2.46 11.38
C LEU A 72 0.77 1.99 11.44
N HIS A 73 0.48 0.78 11.91
CA HIS A 73 -0.89 0.26 12.00
C HIS A 73 -1.74 1.09 12.95
N GLU A 74 -1.22 1.44 14.13
CA GLU A 74 -1.87 2.35 15.08
C GLU A 74 -2.19 3.72 14.45
N LEU A 75 -1.27 4.23 13.62
CA LEU A 75 -1.48 5.48 12.89
C LEU A 75 -2.59 5.33 11.84
N LEU A 76 -2.60 4.23 11.08
CA LEU A 76 -3.60 3.98 10.04
C LEU A 76 -4.99 3.75 10.64
N ASP A 77 -5.08 3.19 11.85
CA ASP A 77 -6.35 3.02 12.58
C ASP A 77 -7.02 4.37 12.91
N LEU A 78 -6.27 5.47 12.96
CA LEU A 78 -6.82 6.82 13.14
C LEU A 78 -7.42 7.41 11.87
N MET A 79 -7.23 6.77 10.71
CA MET A 79 -7.57 7.32 9.40
C MET A 79 -8.37 6.31 8.55
N PRO A 80 -9.50 5.79 9.05
CA PRO A 80 -10.29 4.81 8.32
C PRO A 80 -10.82 5.35 6.98
N GLU A 81 -10.95 6.67 6.82
CA GLU A 81 -11.43 7.29 5.59
C GLU A 81 -10.46 7.14 4.40
N LEU A 82 -9.19 6.83 4.65
CA LEU A 82 -8.22 6.46 3.61
C LEU A 82 -8.43 5.04 3.08
N PHE A 83 -9.27 4.25 3.74
CA PHE A 83 -9.44 2.81 3.51
C PHE A 83 -10.90 2.39 3.41
N ASP A 84 -11.84 3.31 3.54
CA ASP A 84 -13.25 3.06 3.27
C ASP A 84 -13.54 3.44 1.82
N GLU A 85 -13.97 2.47 1.00
CA GLU A 85 -14.20 2.68 -0.44
C GLU A 85 -15.16 3.85 -0.69
N ALA A 86 -16.25 3.96 0.08
CA ALA A 86 -17.23 5.02 -0.12
C ALA A 86 -16.61 6.41 0.17
N SER A 87 -15.83 6.53 1.24
CA SER A 87 -15.10 7.75 1.60
C SER A 87 -14.06 8.11 0.54
N VAL A 88 -13.30 7.13 0.04
CA VAL A 88 -12.28 7.36 -1.00
C VAL A 88 -12.90 7.80 -2.31
N VAL A 89 -13.98 7.14 -2.75
CA VAL A 89 -14.71 7.51 -3.97
C VAL A 89 -15.31 8.91 -3.83
N ALA A 90 -15.95 9.22 -2.70
CA ALA A 90 -16.52 10.55 -2.48
C ALA A 90 -15.45 11.65 -2.46
N ALA A 91 -14.29 11.40 -1.83
CA ALA A 91 -13.17 12.34 -1.82
C ALA A 91 -12.61 12.56 -3.23
N TYR A 92 -12.45 11.50 -4.01
CA TYR A 92 -12.05 11.56 -5.41
C TYR A 92 -13.06 12.36 -6.25
N GLU A 93 -14.36 12.05 -6.17
CA GLU A 93 -15.40 12.72 -6.94
C GLU A 93 -15.44 14.23 -6.65
N ALA A 94 -15.32 14.61 -5.37
CA ALA A 94 -15.24 16.01 -4.97
C ALA A 94 -14.00 16.71 -5.56
N ARG A 95 -12.84 16.03 -5.56
CA ARG A 95 -11.61 16.58 -6.12
C ARG A 95 -11.67 16.67 -7.65
N ALA A 96 -12.15 15.63 -8.32
CA ALA A 96 -12.28 15.54 -9.77
C ALA A 96 -13.27 16.59 -10.31
N SER A 97 -14.40 16.81 -9.61
CA SER A 97 -15.39 17.83 -9.99
C SER A 97 -14.85 19.26 -9.91
N ALA A 98 -13.84 19.50 -9.07
CA ALA A 98 -13.18 20.80 -8.91
C ALA A 98 -11.89 20.93 -9.75
N ALA A 99 -11.47 19.87 -10.44
CA ALA A 99 -10.24 19.86 -11.21
C ALA A 99 -10.48 20.30 -12.68
N PRO A 100 -9.46 20.84 -13.36
CA PRO A 100 -9.52 21.05 -14.80
C PRO A 100 -9.84 19.74 -15.56
N PRO A 101 -10.66 19.76 -16.64
CA PRO A 101 -11.06 18.55 -17.37
C PRO A 101 -9.91 17.67 -17.84
N GLU A 102 -8.76 18.26 -18.16
CA GLU A 102 -7.54 17.60 -18.62
C GLU A 102 -6.75 16.89 -17.51
N THR A 103 -7.17 17.04 -16.24
CA THR A 103 -6.46 16.43 -15.11
C THR A 103 -6.53 14.91 -15.21
N PRO A 104 -5.38 14.20 -15.16
CA PRO A 104 -5.39 12.73 -15.10
C PRO A 104 -6.19 12.25 -13.89
N ARG A 105 -6.99 11.20 -14.08
CA ARG A 105 -7.81 10.62 -13.00
C ARG A 105 -6.95 10.13 -11.83
N THR A 106 -5.78 9.56 -12.12
CA THR A 106 -4.80 9.11 -11.12
C THR A 106 -4.28 10.28 -10.28
N ALA A 107 -4.00 11.43 -10.92
CA ALA A 107 -3.56 12.65 -10.22
C ALA A 107 -4.67 13.26 -9.36
N ALA A 108 -5.92 13.26 -9.84
CA ALA A 108 -7.06 13.71 -9.05
C ALA A 108 -7.29 12.82 -7.81
N TRP A 109 -7.10 11.50 -7.93
CA TRP A 109 -7.12 10.58 -6.79
C TRP A 109 -5.98 10.86 -5.81
N HIS A 110 -4.76 11.05 -6.32
CA HIS A 110 -3.57 11.34 -5.51
C HIS A 110 -3.77 12.60 -4.65
N ASP A 111 -4.23 13.69 -5.26
CA ASP A 111 -4.56 14.93 -4.57
C ASP A 111 -5.67 14.75 -3.52
N ALA A 112 -6.70 13.95 -3.84
CA ALA A 112 -7.78 13.66 -2.92
C ALA A 112 -7.26 12.94 -1.66
N MET A 113 -6.41 11.93 -1.82
CA MET A 113 -5.86 11.17 -0.69
C MET A 113 -4.94 12.02 0.17
N HIS A 114 -4.11 12.89 -0.42
CA HIS A 114 -3.31 13.86 0.34
C HIS A 114 -4.19 14.84 1.12
N THR A 115 -5.33 15.24 0.56
CA THR A 115 -6.30 16.10 1.25
C THR A 115 -6.95 15.38 2.45
N VAL A 116 -7.37 14.12 2.27
CA VAL A 116 -7.92 13.28 3.36
C VAL A 116 -6.89 13.10 4.47
N LEU A 117 -5.64 12.76 4.12
CA LEU A 117 -4.55 12.58 5.07
C LEU A 117 -4.28 13.86 5.87
N ARG A 118 -4.21 15.02 5.20
CA ARG A 118 -4.00 16.30 5.87
C ARG A 118 -5.14 16.60 6.86
N ALA A 119 -6.40 16.41 6.45
CA ALA A 119 -7.56 16.65 7.29
C ALA A 119 -7.58 15.71 8.52
N ALA A 120 -7.23 14.44 8.33
CA ALA A 120 -7.11 13.50 9.45
C ALA A 120 -5.94 13.86 10.37
N GLY A 121 -4.81 14.31 9.79
CA GLY A 121 -3.66 14.80 10.53
C GLY A 121 -3.98 15.98 11.44
N GLU A 122 -4.74 16.95 10.93
CA GLU A 122 -5.25 18.09 11.71
C GLU A 122 -6.20 17.62 12.83
N ARG A 123 -7.14 16.72 12.51
CA ARG A 123 -8.15 16.21 13.45
C ARG A 123 -7.55 15.44 14.62
N HIS A 124 -6.53 14.63 14.35
CA HIS A 124 -5.91 13.74 15.33
C HIS A 124 -4.57 14.27 15.87
N ALA A 125 -4.22 15.52 15.54
CA ALA A 125 -2.95 16.15 15.91
C ALA A 125 -1.71 15.28 15.56
N ILE A 126 -1.76 14.62 14.40
CA ILE A 126 -0.69 13.74 13.92
C ILE A 126 0.47 14.62 13.40
N PRO A 127 1.69 14.49 13.93
CA PRO A 127 2.84 15.25 13.44
C PRO A 127 3.10 15.00 11.95
N ASP A 128 3.54 16.03 11.21
CA ASP A 128 3.80 15.93 9.77
C ASP A 128 4.79 14.80 9.41
N LEU A 129 5.81 14.58 10.25
CA LEU A 129 6.77 13.49 10.09
C LEU A 129 6.10 12.11 10.09
N ARG A 130 5.03 11.92 10.86
CA ARG A 130 4.25 10.68 10.89
C ARG A 130 3.33 10.59 9.67
N GLN A 131 2.74 11.71 9.25
CA GLN A 131 1.96 11.74 8.00
C GLN A 131 2.82 11.40 6.77
N ALA A 132 4.12 11.75 6.78
CA ALA A 132 5.05 11.40 5.69
C ALA A 132 5.15 9.89 5.43
N GLU A 133 4.98 9.04 6.46
CA GLU A 133 4.98 7.59 6.32
C GLU A 133 3.79 7.12 5.48
N VAL A 134 2.60 7.72 5.71
CA VAL A 134 1.38 7.42 4.96
C VAL A 134 1.43 8.04 3.56
N ARG A 135 1.95 9.26 3.42
CA ARG A 135 2.18 9.91 2.11
C ARG A 135 3.01 9.02 1.19
N THR A 136 4.08 8.42 1.72
CA THR A 136 4.93 7.50 0.94
C THR A 136 4.14 6.30 0.40
N GLY A 137 3.17 5.79 1.18
CA GLY A 137 2.25 4.75 0.74
C GLY A 137 1.32 5.22 -0.38
N ILE A 138 0.69 6.38 -0.20
CA ILE A 138 -0.17 7.03 -1.20
C ILE A 138 0.59 7.26 -2.52
N ASP A 139 1.80 7.81 -2.44
CA ASP A 139 2.67 8.08 -3.60
C ASP A 139 3.05 6.79 -4.35
N SER A 140 3.27 5.70 -3.60
CA SER A 140 3.59 4.39 -4.19
C SER A 140 2.40 3.81 -4.95
N VAL A 141 1.19 3.89 -4.38
CA VAL A 141 -0.04 3.44 -5.04
C VAL A 141 -0.35 4.28 -6.26
N TYR A 142 -0.18 5.60 -6.17
CA TYR A 142 -0.30 6.50 -7.31
C TYR A 142 0.64 6.10 -8.45
N ALA A 143 1.93 5.90 -8.18
CA ALA A 143 2.90 5.52 -9.20
C ALA A 143 2.56 4.19 -9.88
N VAL A 144 2.07 3.20 -9.11
CA VAL A 144 1.59 1.94 -9.67
C VAL A 144 0.37 2.18 -10.56
N LEU A 145 -0.64 2.87 -10.06
CA LEU A 145 -1.88 3.10 -10.80
C LEU A 145 -1.66 3.92 -12.07
N ASP A 146 -0.81 4.94 -12.01
CA ASP A 146 -0.43 5.78 -13.15
C ASP A 146 0.31 4.99 -14.23
N SER A 147 1.16 4.03 -13.82
CA SER A 147 1.80 3.11 -14.77
C SER A 147 0.83 2.10 -15.39
N VAL A 148 -0.20 1.70 -14.64
CA VAL A 148 -1.23 0.74 -15.06
C VAL A 148 -2.21 1.39 -16.03
N LEU A 149 -2.67 2.61 -15.74
CA LEU A 149 -3.61 3.36 -16.58
C LEU A 149 -2.85 4.24 -17.58
N TRP A 150 -1.95 3.63 -18.36
CA TRP A 150 -1.02 4.34 -19.25
C TRP A 150 -1.73 5.16 -20.34
N SER A 151 -3.00 4.88 -20.64
CA SER A 151 -3.80 5.72 -21.54
C SER A 151 -4.02 7.14 -21.00
N THR A 152 -3.70 7.37 -19.71
CA THR A 152 -3.82 8.65 -19.01
C THR A 152 -5.24 9.22 -19.13
N PRO A 153 -6.26 8.48 -18.67
CA PRO A 153 -7.64 8.96 -18.74
C PRO A 153 -7.81 10.22 -17.90
N THR A 154 -8.65 11.13 -18.36
CA THR A 154 -8.86 12.44 -17.74
C THR A 154 -10.21 12.52 -17.02
N VAL A 155 -10.33 13.43 -16.06
CA VAL A 155 -11.59 13.64 -15.32
C VAL A 155 -12.71 14.19 -16.21
N GLY A 156 -12.36 14.88 -17.31
CA GLY A 156 -13.28 15.40 -18.30
C GLY A 156 -13.84 14.36 -19.27
N ASP A 157 -13.27 13.15 -19.30
CA ASP A 157 -13.79 12.05 -20.11
C ASP A 157 -15.19 11.68 -19.60
N GLY A 158 -16.21 11.74 -20.47
CA GLY A 158 -17.61 11.39 -20.14
C GLY A 158 -17.84 9.92 -19.75
N GLY A 159 -16.76 9.15 -19.62
CA GLY A 159 -16.66 7.76 -19.21
C GLY A 159 -15.23 7.26 -19.49
N TYR A 160 -14.79 6.23 -18.77
CA TYR A 160 -13.52 5.56 -19.04
C TYR A 160 -13.70 4.05 -18.87
N GLU A 161 -13.30 3.29 -19.89
CA GLU A 161 -13.27 1.84 -19.86
C GLU A 161 -11.81 1.40 -20.06
N PRO A 162 -11.18 0.78 -19.04
CA PRO A 162 -9.80 0.33 -19.14
C PRO A 162 -9.59 -0.69 -20.26
N ALA A 163 -8.50 -0.54 -21.01
CA ALA A 163 -8.15 -1.52 -22.04
C ALA A 163 -7.78 -2.88 -21.39
N ARG A 164 -7.90 -3.97 -22.15
CA ARG A 164 -7.53 -5.32 -21.68
C ARG A 164 -6.10 -5.39 -21.14
N GLY A 165 -5.18 -4.63 -21.73
CA GLY A 165 -3.81 -4.56 -21.27
C GLY A 165 -3.69 -3.87 -19.91
N GLU A 166 -4.43 -2.78 -19.67
CA GLU A 166 -4.44 -2.04 -18.39
C GLU A 166 -5.04 -2.93 -17.29
N ILE A 167 -6.11 -3.67 -17.61
CA ILE A 167 -6.69 -4.70 -16.73
C ILE A 167 -5.66 -5.78 -16.39
N SER A 168 -4.88 -6.26 -17.37
CA SER A 168 -3.83 -7.25 -17.14
C SER A 168 -2.71 -6.68 -16.26
N ALA A 169 -2.25 -5.46 -16.54
CA ALA A 169 -1.22 -4.79 -15.75
C ALA A 169 -1.67 -4.54 -14.30
N TYR A 170 -2.95 -4.23 -14.11
CA TYR A 170 -3.56 -4.09 -12.79
C TYR A 170 -3.53 -5.40 -12.01
N ARG A 171 -3.95 -6.52 -12.62
CA ARG A 171 -3.89 -7.85 -12.00
C ARG A 171 -2.46 -8.23 -11.64
N ASP A 172 -1.52 -8.03 -12.56
CA ASP A 172 -0.11 -8.23 -12.30
C ASP A 172 0.38 -7.37 -11.12
N GLY A 173 -0.16 -6.17 -10.93
CA GLY A 173 0.12 -5.30 -9.78
C GLY A 173 -0.48 -5.80 -8.46
N LEU A 174 -1.74 -6.25 -8.48
CA LEU A 174 -2.44 -6.81 -7.31
C LEU A 174 -1.85 -8.13 -6.84
N ASP A 175 -1.53 -9.03 -7.77
CA ASP A 175 -0.89 -10.32 -7.47
C ASP A 175 0.43 -10.09 -6.76
N ARG A 176 1.15 -9.00 -7.07
CA ARG A 176 2.40 -8.63 -6.39
C ARG A 176 2.19 -8.09 -4.98
N LEU A 177 0.99 -7.58 -4.67
CA LEU A 177 0.58 -7.02 -3.38
C LEU A 177 -0.09 -8.05 -2.44
N GLU A 178 -0.34 -9.27 -2.92
CA GLU A 178 -0.91 -10.33 -2.09
C GLU A 178 0.00 -10.57 -0.86
N PRO A 179 -0.55 -10.74 0.36
CA PRO A 179 0.24 -10.98 1.56
C PRO A 179 1.15 -12.21 1.47
N THR A 180 0.81 -13.16 0.59
CA THR A 180 1.59 -14.36 0.29
C THR A 180 2.49 -14.22 -0.94
N ALA A 181 2.43 -13.10 -1.67
CA ALA A 181 3.19 -12.89 -2.89
C ALA A 181 4.55 -12.24 -2.64
N ASP A 182 5.50 -12.64 -3.47
CA ASP A 182 6.93 -12.38 -3.32
C ASP A 182 7.41 -11.07 -3.98
N LEU A 183 6.56 -10.07 -4.25
CA LEU A 183 6.91 -9.01 -5.21
C LEU A 183 6.85 -7.53 -4.76
N PHE A 184 6.31 -7.18 -3.58
CA PHE A 184 6.89 -6.05 -2.79
C PHE A 184 8.15 -6.49 -2.02
N THR A 185 8.45 -7.77 -2.19
CA THR A 185 9.51 -8.54 -1.62
C THR A 185 10.65 -8.51 -2.63
N ARG A 186 11.46 -7.43 -2.58
CA ARG A 186 12.74 -7.42 -3.30
C ARG A 186 13.51 -8.68 -2.92
N HIS A 187 13.65 -9.61 -3.88
CA HIS A 187 14.49 -10.77 -3.73
C HIS A 187 15.95 -10.31 -3.83
N TYR A 188 16.69 -10.55 -2.76
CA TYR A 188 18.10 -10.22 -2.67
C TYR A 188 18.98 -11.40 -3.08
N GLY A 189 18.43 -12.55 -3.46
CA GLY A 189 19.17 -13.78 -3.72
C GLY A 189 19.14 -14.75 -2.56
N GLU A 190 19.98 -15.77 -2.67
CA GLU A 190 20.11 -16.84 -1.69
C GLU A 190 21.26 -16.56 -0.70
N PHE A 191 20.99 -16.74 0.60
CA PHE A 191 21.97 -16.69 1.68
C PHE A 191 21.77 -17.91 2.59
N ASP A 192 22.82 -18.69 2.83
CA ASP A 192 22.77 -19.94 3.60
C ASP A 192 21.65 -20.91 3.16
N GLY A 193 21.50 -21.08 1.84
CA GLY A 193 20.50 -21.99 1.25
C GLY A 193 19.05 -21.51 1.36
N ARG A 194 18.82 -20.23 1.69
CA ARG A 194 17.49 -19.63 1.86
C ARG A 194 17.34 -18.37 1.03
N ASP A 195 16.15 -18.15 0.49
CA ASP A 195 15.82 -16.93 -0.24
C ASP A 195 15.72 -15.74 0.72
N VAL A 196 16.48 -14.67 0.44
CA VAL A 196 16.41 -13.42 1.22
C VAL A 196 15.45 -12.46 0.55
N VAL A 197 14.40 -12.08 1.27
CA VAL A 197 13.29 -11.34 0.68
C VAL A 197 12.85 -10.18 1.58
N ASN A 198 12.56 -9.02 0.97
CA ASN A 198 12.17 -7.80 1.70
C ASN A 198 10.73 -7.84 2.26
N HIS A 199 10.55 -7.70 3.57
CA HIS A 199 9.25 -7.51 4.19
C HIS A 199 8.82 -6.02 4.21
N CYS A 200 7.66 -5.72 3.62
CA CYS A 200 7.01 -4.42 3.68
C CYS A 200 5.76 -4.48 4.60
N PRO A 201 5.75 -3.79 5.76
CA PRO A 201 4.63 -3.85 6.72
C PRO A 201 3.36 -3.13 6.24
N GLY A 202 3.45 -2.35 5.15
CA GLY A 202 2.33 -1.62 4.56
C GLY A 202 1.70 -2.29 3.34
N ALA A 203 2.13 -3.49 2.94
CA ALA A 203 1.69 -4.13 1.69
C ALA A 203 0.17 -4.38 1.64
N SER A 204 -0.43 -4.86 2.72
CA SER A 204 -1.89 -5.08 2.81
C SER A 204 -2.68 -3.78 2.66
N PHE A 205 -2.20 -2.68 3.24
CA PHE A 205 -2.81 -1.36 3.11
C PHE A 205 -2.65 -0.79 1.71
N ALA A 206 -1.48 -0.98 1.09
CA ALA A 206 -1.25 -0.58 -0.30
C ALA A 206 -2.17 -1.33 -1.27
N ARG A 207 -2.43 -2.62 -1.01
CA ARG A 207 -3.43 -3.40 -1.75
C ARG A 207 -4.82 -2.78 -1.67
N LEU A 208 -5.29 -2.54 -0.44
CA LEU A 208 -6.61 -1.98 -0.21
C LEU A 208 -6.76 -0.59 -0.86
N MET A 209 -5.74 0.26 -0.73
CA MET A 209 -5.69 1.57 -1.40
C MET A 209 -5.73 1.42 -2.93
N LEU A 210 -5.01 0.45 -3.51
CA LEU A 210 -4.99 0.23 -4.95
C LEU A 210 -6.37 -0.22 -5.48
N GLU A 211 -7.04 -1.11 -4.76
CA GLU A 211 -8.42 -1.54 -5.06
C GLU A 211 -9.40 -0.36 -5.10
N GLN A 212 -9.30 0.52 -4.11
CA GLN A 212 -10.16 1.70 -4.02
C GLN A 212 -9.80 2.76 -5.04
N ALA A 213 -8.52 2.91 -5.35
CA ALA A 213 -8.05 3.82 -6.38
C ALA A 213 -8.52 3.37 -7.78
N TRP A 214 -8.51 2.07 -8.06
CA TRP A 214 -9.12 1.53 -9.28
C TRP A 214 -10.59 1.87 -9.36
N ARG A 215 -11.33 1.65 -8.26
CA ARG A 215 -12.76 1.95 -8.18
C ARG A 215 -13.04 3.42 -8.45
N ALA A 216 -12.28 4.32 -7.82
CA ALA A 216 -12.40 5.76 -7.99
C ALA A 216 -12.08 6.20 -9.43
N CYS A 217 -10.94 5.77 -9.98
CA CYS A 217 -10.50 6.23 -11.30
C CYS A 217 -11.32 5.62 -12.46
N THR A 218 -11.76 4.38 -12.35
CA THR A 218 -12.44 3.67 -13.45
C THR A 218 -13.97 3.63 -13.31
N GLY A 219 -14.51 3.81 -12.10
CA GLY A 219 -15.92 3.59 -11.80
C GLY A 219 -16.33 2.11 -11.77
N THR A 220 -15.40 1.18 -12.00
CA THR A 220 -15.65 -0.27 -12.04
C THR A 220 -15.08 -0.97 -10.82
N ALA A 221 -15.58 -2.16 -10.49
CA ALA A 221 -14.94 -2.95 -9.45
C ALA A 221 -13.54 -3.38 -9.91
N PRO A 222 -12.55 -3.52 -9.00
CA PRO A 222 -11.27 -4.13 -9.31
C PRO A 222 -11.45 -5.45 -10.06
N PRO A 223 -10.77 -5.65 -11.21
CA PRO A 223 -10.83 -6.92 -11.91
C PRO A 223 -10.22 -8.01 -11.02
N ALA A 224 -10.98 -9.07 -10.81
CA ALA A 224 -10.53 -10.30 -10.17
C ALA A 224 -9.46 -11.02 -10.99
#